data_AF-A0AAW2QVF8-F1
#
_entry.id   AF-A0AAW2QVF8-F1
#
_cell.length_a   1.000
_cell.length_b   1.000
_cell.length_c   1.000
_cell.angle_alpha   90.00
_cell.angle_beta   90.00
_cell.angle_gamma   90.00
#
_symmetry.space_group_name_H-M   'P 1'
#
loop_
_entity.id
_entity.type
_entity.pdbx_description
1 polymer ?
#
loop_
_entity_poly.entity_id
_entity_poly.type
_entity_poly.pdbx_seq_one_letter_code
_entity_poly.pdbx_strand_id
1 'polypeptide(L)'
;MVTFSSVVEKTSRLQVSDPISITDDILETLADLERQGFDVRTVRERVAELLSVKDKQEKLVDEVDKLNNQILEHNREKSRIDEEIREINEHIGKLQKKLSLAESAKEKEDDEIASLLARLKETEESISKVGRDFEGIAASRL
;
A
#
# COMPACT_ATOMS: atom_id res chain seq x y z
N MET A 1 -16.20 -49.38 -35.23
CA MET A 1 -15.15 -50.31 -34.77
C MET A 1 -13.99 -49.46 -34.29
N VAL A 2 -13.61 -49.56 -33.01
CA VAL A 2 -12.45 -48.81 -32.48
C VAL A 2 -11.19 -49.55 -32.90
N THR A 3 -10.22 -48.85 -33.48
CA THR A 3 -8.93 -49.42 -33.87
C THR A 3 -7.81 -48.80 -33.04
N PHE A 4 -6.70 -49.52 -32.86
CA PHE A 4 -5.54 -48.97 -32.16
C PHE A 4 -5.08 -47.62 -32.75
N SER A 5 -5.04 -47.49 -34.09
CA SER A 5 -4.71 -46.23 -34.76
C SER A 5 -5.67 -45.08 -34.41
N SER A 6 -6.96 -45.37 -34.27
CA SER A 6 -7.95 -44.35 -33.87
C SER A 6 -7.73 -43.86 -32.43
N VAL A 7 -7.25 -44.73 -31.53
CA VAL A 7 -6.92 -44.35 -30.15
C VAL A 7 -5.64 -43.52 -30.09
N VAL A 8 -4.63 -43.88 -30.90
CA VAL A 8 -3.40 -43.08 -31.05
C VAL A 8 -3.72 -41.68 -31.58
N GLU A 9 -4.58 -41.58 -32.60
CA GLU A 9 -5.02 -40.31 -33.17
C GLU A 9 -5.83 -39.47 -32.17
N LYS A 10 -6.72 -40.09 -31.38
CA LYS A 10 -7.41 -39.40 -30.30
C LYS A 10 -6.44 -38.88 -29.25
N THR A 11 -5.46 -39.69 -28.84
CA THR A 11 -4.44 -39.32 -27.86
C THR A 11 -3.58 -38.15 -28.36
N SER A 12 -3.24 -38.10 -29.65
CA SER A 12 -2.43 -37.00 -30.22
C SER A 12 -3.18 -35.68 -30.36
N ARG A 13 -4.52 -35.73 -30.30
CA ARG A 13 -5.40 -34.55 -30.38
C ARG A 13 -5.87 -34.03 -29.03
N LEU A 14 -5.58 -34.74 -27.93
CA LEU A 14 -5.93 -34.31 -26.58
C LEU A 14 -5.44 -32.88 -26.33
N GLN A 15 -6.38 -32.03 -25.90
CA GLN A 15 -6.13 -30.67 -25.48
C GLN A 15 -6.20 -30.58 -23.96
N VAL A 16 -5.53 -29.58 -23.39
CA VAL A 16 -5.54 -29.41 -21.94
C VAL A 16 -6.91 -28.99 -21.40
N SER A 17 -7.74 -28.37 -22.26
CA SER A 17 -9.12 -28.00 -21.97
C SER A 17 -10.11 -29.15 -22.05
N ASP A 18 -9.70 -30.31 -22.56
CA ASP A 18 -10.60 -31.46 -22.70
C ASP A 18 -11.04 -31.97 -21.32
N PRO A 19 -12.27 -32.46 -21.15
CA PRO A 19 -12.70 -33.12 -19.92
C PRO A 19 -11.80 -34.32 -19.55
N ILE A 20 -11.59 -34.57 -18.25
CA ILE A 20 -10.83 -35.74 -17.77
C ILE A 20 -11.45 -37.06 -18.28
N SER A 21 -12.78 -37.10 -18.43
CA SER A 21 -13.49 -38.27 -18.95
C SER A 21 -12.99 -38.73 -20.32
N ILE A 22 -12.53 -37.82 -21.19
CA ILE A 22 -11.97 -38.20 -22.50
C ILE A 22 -10.69 -39.02 -22.32
N THR A 23 -9.87 -38.67 -21.32
CA THR A 23 -8.67 -39.42 -21.00
C THR A 23 -8.97 -40.75 -20.32
N ASP A 24 -9.98 -40.80 -19.45
CA ASP A 24 -10.46 -42.04 -18.83
C ASP A 24 -10.96 -43.03 -19.89
N ASP A 25 -11.76 -42.55 -20.85
CA ASP A 25 -12.26 -43.34 -21.99
C ASP A 25 -11.10 -43.91 -22.84
N ILE A 26 -10.03 -43.12 -23.05
CA ILE A 26 -8.82 -43.57 -23.76
C ILE A 26 -8.11 -44.67 -22.96
N LEU A 27 -7.95 -44.51 -21.65
CA LEU A 27 -7.29 -45.50 -20.80
C LEU A 27 -8.07 -46.81 -20.72
N GLU A 28 -9.40 -46.75 -20.62
CA GLU A 28 -10.28 -47.92 -20.65
C GLU A 28 -10.15 -48.66 -21.99
N THR A 29 -10.21 -47.92 -23.10
CA THR A 29 -10.04 -48.50 -24.45
C THR A 29 -8.65 -49.14 -24.64
N LEU A 30 -7.58 -48.52 -24.11
CA LEU A 30 -6.23 -49.09 -24.17
C LEU A 30 -6.12 -50.37 -23.35
N ALA A 31 -6.81 -50.48 -22.21
CA ALA A 31 -6.85 -51.70 -21.41
C ALA A 31 -7.55 -52.85 -22.17
N ASP A 32 -8.63 -52.56 -22.88
CA ASP A 32 -9.32 -53.56 -23.71
C ASP A 32 -8.47 -54.01 -24.91
N LEU A 33 -7.74 -53.09 -25.55
CA LEU A 33 -6.80 -53.43 -26.64
C LEU A 33 -5.62 -54.28 -26.12
N GLU A 34 -5.10 -53.99 -24.93
CA GLU A 34 -4.05 -54.80 -24.30
C GLU A 34 -4.52 -56.23 -24.04
N ARG A 35 -5.77 -56.42 -23.57
CA ARG A 35 -6.40 -57.75 -23.40
C ARG A 35 -6.54 -58.52 -24.72
N GLN A 36 -6.64 -57.81 -25.84
CA GLN A 36 -6.67 -58.39 -27.18
C GLN A 36 -5.28 -58.63 -27.79
N GLY A 37 -4.21 -58.35 -27.04
CA GLY A 37 -2.81 -58.63 -27.44
C GLY A 37 -2.08 -57.47 -28.10
N PHE A 38 -2.63 -56.25 -28.10
CA PHE A 38 -1.94 -55.06 -28.60
C PHE A 38 -0.89 -54.55 -27.60
N ASP A 39 0.28 -54.13 -28.08
CA ASP A 39 1.25 -53.41 -27.25
C ASP A 39 0.85 -51.93 -27.13
N VAL A 40 0.26 -51.57 -25.99
CA VAL A 40 -0.26 -50.22 -25.74
C VAL A 40 0.67 -49.35 -24.89
N ARG A 41 1.84 -49.86 -24.48
CA ARG A 41 2.70 -49.23 -23.47
C ARG A 41 3.06 -47.79 -23.80
N THR A 42 3.55 -47.53 -25.01
CA THR A 42 3.95 -46.19 -25.46
C THR A 42 2.78 -45.20 -25.42
N VAL A 43 1.58 -45.64 -25.83
CA VAL A 43 0.39 -44.77 -25.81
C VAL A 43 -0.05 -44.49 -24.38
N ARG A 44 -0.02 -45.50 -23.51
CA ARG A 44 -0.35 -45.37 -22.08
C ARG A 44 0.61 -44.42 -21.37
N GLU A 45 1.92 -44.55 -21.59
CA GLU A 45 2.94 -43.63 -21.06
C GLU A 45 2.67 -42.20 -21.52
N ARG A 46 2.36 -42.02 -22.81
CA ARG A 46 2.04 -40.70 -23.35
C ARG A 46 0.80 -40.08 -22.73
N VAL A 47 -0.25 -40.86 -22.52
CA VAL A 47 -1.47 -40.40 -21.82
C VAL A 47 -1.15 -39.99 -20.39
N ALA A 48 -0.33 -40.76 -19.67
CA ALA A 48 0.08 -40.43 -18.31
C ALA A 48 0.89 -39.12 -18.23
N GLU A 49 1.78 -38.88 -19.20
CA GLU A 49 2.50 -37.59 -19.31
C GLU A 49 1.54 -36.42 -19.51
N LEU A 50 0.58 -36.57 -20.43
CA LEU A 50 -0.41 -35.53 -20.72
C LEU A 50 -1.28 -35.21 -19.49
N LEU A 51 -1.71 -36.23 -18.74
CA LEU A 51 -2.40 -36.06 -17.46
C LEU A 51 -1.56 -35.29 -16.45
N SER A 52 -0.27 -35.67 -16.29
CA SER A 52 0.62 -34.97 -15.36
C SER A 52 0.79 -33.48 -15.71
N VAL A 53 0.86 -33.14 -17.00
CA VAL A 53 0.92 -31.74 -17.45
C VAL A 53 -0.39 -31.01 -17.15
N LYS A 54 -1.53 -31.66 -17.37
CA LYS A 54 -2.86 -31.09 -17.08
C LYS A 54 -3.05 -30.82 -15.58
N ASP A 55 -2.67 -31.76 -14.72
CA ASP A 55 -2.73 -31.59 -13.26
C ASP A 55 -1.85 -30.43 -12.79
N LYS A 56 -0.69 -30.23 -13.43
CA LYS A 56 0.18 -29.08 -13.15
C LYS A 56 -0.48 -27.78 -13.57
N GLN A 57 -1.15 -27.75 -14.73
CA GLN A 57 -1.87 -26.56 -15.17
C GLN A 57 -3.01 -26.19 -14.23
N GLU A 58 -3.81 -27.16 -13.78
CA GLU A 58 -4.91 -26.91 -12.84
C GLU A 58 -4.39 -26.28 -11.53
N LYS A 59 -3.29 -26.81 -10.98
CA LYS A 59 -2.64 -26.22 -9.80
C LYS A 59 -2.15 -24.80 -10.03
N LEU A 60 -1.65 -24.49 -11.22
CA LEU A 60 -1.21 -23.14 -11.57
C LEU A 60 -2.40 -22.18 -11.71
N VAL A 61 -3.55 -22.63 -12.24
CA VAL A 61 -4.77 -21.83 -12.29
C VAL A 61 -5.27 -21.51 -10.89
N ASP A 62 -5.32 -22.50 -10.00
CA ASP A 62 -5.67 -22.30 -8.58
C ASP A 62 -4.70 -21.33 -7.88
N GLU A 63 -3.41 -21.41 -8.22
CA GLU A 63 -2.38 -20.50 -7.68
C GLU A 63 -2.59 -19.06 -8.18
N VAL A 64 -2.91 -18.88 -9.46
CA VAL A 64 -3.26 -17.57 -10.03
C VAL A 64 -4.46 -16.96 -9.29
N ASP A 65 -5.51 -17.73 -9.04
CA ASP A 65 -6.69 -17.23 -8.33
C ASP A 65 -6.37 -16.85 -6.87
N LYS A 66 -5.54 -17.63 -6.18
CA LYS A 66 -5.04 -17.30 -4.84
C LYS A 66 -4.22 -16.01 -4.84
N LEU A 67 -3.29 -15.87 -5.78
CA LEU A 67 -2.46 -14.67 -5.91
C LEU A 67 -3.32 -13.43 -6.23
N ASN A 68 -4.30 -13.56 -7.12
CA ASN A 68 -5.23 -12.47 -7.43
C ASN A 68 -6.00 -12.01 -6.18
N ASN A 69 -6.49 -12.96 -5.37
CA ASN A 69 -7.18 -12.64 -4.12
C ASN A 69 -6.26 -11.93 -3.12
N GLN A 70 -5.03 -12.39 -2.95
CA GLN A 70 -4.02 -11.74 -2.10
C GLN A 70 -3.71 -10.31 -2.58
N ILE A 71 -3.55 -10.11 -3.89
CA ILE A 71 -3.33 -8.79 -4.48
C ILE A 71 -4.52 -7.87 -4.19
N LEU A 72 -5.76 -8.36 -4.32
CA LEU A 72 -6.95 -7.56 -4.01
C LEU A 72 -7.02 -7.16 -2.53
N GLU A 73 -6.69 -8.06 -1.61
CA GLU A 73 -6.61 -7.75 -0.17
C GLU A 73 -5.54 -6.70 0.12
N HIS A 74 -4.33 -6.87 -0.40
CA HIS A 74 -3.25 -5.90 -0.22
C HIS A 74 -3.58 -4.53 -0.82
N ASN A 75 -4.29 -4.47 -1.96
CA ASN A 75 -4.72 -3.20 -2.53
C ASN A 75 -5.75 -2.49 -1.66
N ARG A 76 -6.69 -3.23 -1.03
CA ARG A 76 -7.65 -2.63 -0.08
C ARG A 76 -6.93 -2.05 1.13
N GLU A 77 -5.99 -2.80 1.69
CA GLU A 77 -5.21 -2.36 2.84
C GLU A 77 -4.33 -1.15 2.50
N LYS A 78 -3.71 -1.15 1.32
CA LYS A 78 -2.98 0.01 0.81
C LYS A 78 -3.87 1.25 0.73
N SER A 79 -5.09 1.14 0.19
CA SER A 79 -6.03 2.27 0.13
C SER A 79 -6.43 2.78 1.52
N ARG A 80 -6.56 1.90 2.51
CA ARG A 80 -6.82 2.29 3.91
C ARG A 80 -5.66 3.10 4.49
N ILE A 81 -4.43 2.64 4.25
CA ILE A 81 -3.20 3.33 4.68
C ILE A 81 -3.07 4.69 3.98
N ASP A 82 -3.37 4.77 2.67
CA ASP A 82 -3.34 6.03 1.91
C ASP A 82 -4.34 7.07 2.46
N GLU A 83 -5.50 6.64 2.96
CA GLU A 83 -6.46 7.51 3.65
C GLU A 83 -5.88 8.01 4.99
N GLU A 84 -5.34 7.12 5.82
CA GLU A 84 -4.74 7.48 7.10
C GLU A 84 -3.59 8.49 6.93
N ILE A 85 -2.74 8.29 5.91
CA ILE A 85 -1.67 9.24 5.54
C ILE A 85 -2.27 10.60 5.17
N ARG A 86 -3.38 10.64 4.44
CA ARG A 86 -4.03 11.90 4.04
C ARG A 86 -4.57 12.65 5.25
N GLU A 87 -5.25 11.95 6.16
CA GLU A 87 -5.77 12.52 7.40
C GLU A 87 -4.64 13.08 8.27
N ILE A 88 -3.53 12.35 8.42
CA ILE A 88 -2.36 12.82 9.16
C ILE A 88 -1.81 14.12 8.56
N ASN A 89 -1.66 14.17 7.23
CA ASN A 89 -1.17 15.37 6.55
C ASN A 89 -2.11 16.58 6.75
N GLU A 90 -3.42 16.37 6.76
CA GLU A 90 -4.38 17.43 7.06
C GLU A 90 -4.20 17.98 8.49
N HIS A 91 -3.99 17.09 9.47
CA HIS A 91 -3.73 17.49 10.86
C HIS A 91 -2.42 18.26 10.99
N ILE A 92 -1.36 17.83 10.30
CA ILE A 92 -0.08 18.55 10.25
C ILE A 92 -0.30 19.97 9.70
N GLY A 93 -1.03 20.13 8.60
CA GLY A 93 -1.32 21.45 8.03
C GLY A 93 -2.08 22.37 9.00
N LYS A 94 -3.07 21.83 9.73
CA LYS A 94 -3.80 22.58 10.77
C LYS A 94 -2.88 23.02 11.91
N LEU A 95 -1.96 22.15 12.36
CA LEU A 95 -1.00 22.46 13.41
C LEU A 95 0.01 23.53 12.96
N GLN A 96 0.53 23.43 11.75
CA GLN A 96 1.44 24.44 11.17
C GLN A 96 0.78 25.82 11.11
N LYS A 97 -0.49 25.89 10.69
CA LYS A 97 -1.25 27.15 10.70
C LYS A 97 -1.40 27.72 12.10
N LYS A 98 -1.71 26.88 13.10
CA LYS A 98 -1.82 27.31 14.51
C LYS A 98 -0.48 27.82 15.03
N LEU A 99 0.61 27.15 14.70
CA LEU A 99 1.96 27.56 15.09
C LEU A 99 2.29 28.96 14.54
N SER A 100 2.08 29.17 13.23
CA SER A 100 2.34 30.46 12.60
C SER A 100 1.51 31.61 13.22
N LEU A 101 0.25 31.35 13.58
CA LEU A 101 -0.58 32.33 14.29
C LEU A 101 -0.04 32.65 15.69
N ALA A 102 0.43 31.64 16.42
CA ALA A 102 1.01 31.82 17.74
C ALA A 102 2.33 32.59 17.69
N GLU A 103 3.18 32.31 16.68
CA GLU A 103 4.44 33.03 16.45
C GLU A 103 4.18 34.51 16.16
N SER A 104 3.22 34.83 15.28
CA SER A 104 2.87 36.23 14.99
C SER A 104 2.25 36.95 16.18
N ALA A 105 1.45 36.25 17.00
CA ALA A 105 0.91 36.83 18.22
C ALA A 105 2.03 37.14 19.22
N LYS A 106 2.99 36.22 19.38
CA LYS A 106 4.16 36.42 20.23
C LYS A 106 5.00 37.62 19.76
N GLU A 107 5.27 37.74 18.46
CA GLU A 107 6.05 38.86 17.90
C GLU A 107 5.41 40.21 18.23
N LYS A 108 4.08 40.32 18.14
CA LYS A 108 3.35 41.54 18.54
C LYS A 108 3.50 41.87 20.02
N GLU A 109 3.44 40.87 20.89
CA GLU A 109 3.65 41.08 22.33
C GLU A 109 5.11 41.46 22.61
N ASP A 110 6.08 40.85 21.93
CA ASP A 110 7.51 41.20 22.04
C ASP A 110 7.73 42.68 21.64
N ASP A 111 7.08 43.15 20.56
CA ASP A 111 7.11 44.56 20.13
C ASP A 111 6.47 45.52 21.15
N GLU A 112 5.31 45.16 21.71
CA GLU A 112 4.63 45.98 22.71
C GLU A 112 5.45 46.07 24.01
N ILE A 113 6.05 44.96 24.44
CA ILE A 113 6.96 44.93 25.58
C ILE A 113 8.16 45.86 25.33
N ALA A 114 8.76 45.82 24.14
CA ALA A 114 9.87 46.70 23.79
C ALA A 114 9.48 48.19 23.84
N SER A 115 8.30 48.53 23.31
CA SER A 115 7.72 49.88 23.36
C SER A 115 7.51 50.37 24.81
N LEU A 116 6.92 49.52 25.66
CA LEU A 116 6.69 49.83 27.07
C LEU A 116 8.00 50.02 27.84
N LEU A 117 9.02 49.19 27.58
CA LEU A 117 10.34 49.33 28.20
C LEU A 117 11.02 50.65 27.81
N ALA A 118 10.90 51.08 26.54
CA ALA A 118 11.43 52.36 26.10
C ALA A 118 10.75 53.54 26.82
N ARG A 119 9.42 53.51 26.91
CA ARG A 119 8.62 54.54 27.59
C ARG A 119 8.88 54.58 29.11
N LEU A 120 9.07 53.41 29.73
CA LEU A 120 9.45 53.30 31.14
C LEU A 120 10.75 54.07 31.39
N LYS A 121 11.79 53.79 30.58
CA LYS A 121 13.08 54.45 30.68
C LYS A 121 12.98 55.97 30.51
N GLU A 122 12.25 56.45 29.50
CA GLU A 122 12.03 57.89 29.29
C GLU A 122 11.35 58.55 30.51
N THR A 123 10.39 57.85 31.11
CA THR A 123 9.67 58.32 32.30
C THR A 123 10.61 58.39 33.50
N GLU A 124 11.45 57.36 33.73
CA GLU A 124 12.44 57.34 34.81
C GLU A 124 13.48 58.47 34.67
N GLU A 125 13.95 58.73 33.44
CA GLU A 125 14.85 59.84 33.14
C GLU A 125 14.18 61.20 33.42
N SER A 126 12.90 61.33 33.06
CA SER A 126 12.09 62.53 33.32
C SER A 126 11.87 62.77 34.81
N ILE A 127 11.55 61.72 35.57
CA ILE A 127 11.43 61.79 37.04
C ILE A 127 12.74 62.27 37.65
N SER A 128 13.86 61.68 37.22
CA SER A 128 15.20 62.06 37.71
C SER A 128 15.53 63.51 37.39
N LYS A 129 15.15 64.00 36.21
CA LYS A 129 15.32 65.40 35.82
C LYS A 129 14.50 66.34 36.68
N VAL A 130 13.20 66.07 36.85
CA VAL A 130 12.31 66.86 37.70
C VAL A 130 12.82 66.90 39.14
N GLY A 131 13.33 65.77 39.66
CA GLY A 131 13.96 65.72 40.98
C GLY A 131 15.15 66.68 41.11
N ARG A 132 16.07 66.67 40.13
CA ARG A 132 17.20 67.62 40.09
C ARG A 132 16.76 69.07 39.96
N ASP A 133 15.76 69.34 39.11
CA ASP A 133 15.22 70.70 38.93
C ASP A 133 14.62 71.21 40.26
N PHE A 134 13.89 70.36 40.99
CA PHE A 134 13.34 70.68 42.30
C PHE A 134 14.45 71.01 43.32
N GLU A 135 15.48 70.16 43.42
CA GLU A 135 16.62 70.37 44.32
C GLU A 135 17.36 71.68 44.00
N GLY A 136 17.57 71.96 42.70
CA GLY A 136 18.18 73.20 42.25
C GLY A 136 17.37 74.44 42.64
N ILE A 137 16.03 74.40 42.49
CA ILE A 137 15.14 75.48 42.92
C ILE A 137 15.19 75.65 44.44
N ALA A 138 15.11 74.56 45.21
CA ALA A 138 15.14 74.60 46.67
C ALA A 138 16.45 75.19 47.22
N ALA A 139 17.59 74.89 46.59
CA ALA A 139 18.90 75.42 46.97
C ALA A 139 19.13 76.90 46.55
N SER A 140 18.38 77.42 45.58
CA SER A 140 18.56 78.77 45.02
C SER A 140 17.99 79.92 45.87
N ARG A 141 17.33 79.61 47.00
CA ARG A 141 16.83 80.60 47.97
C ARG A 141 17.45 80.39 49.35
N LEU A 142 18.71 80.79 49.47
CA LEU A 142 19.38 81.22 50.71
C LEU A 142 20.38 82.32 50.34
#